data_AF-A0A7S3KKL2-F1
#
_entry.id   AF-A0A7S3KKL2-F1
#
_cell.length_a   1.000
_cell.length_b   1.000
_cell.length_c   1.000
_cell.angle_alpha   90.00
_cell.angle_beta   90.00
_cell.angle_gamma   90.00
#
_symmetry.space_group_name_H-M   'P 1'
#
loop_
_entity.id
_entity.type
_entity.pdbx_description
1 polymer ?
#
loop_
_entity_poly.entity_id
_entity_poly.type
_entity_poly.pdbx_seq_one_letter_code
_entity_poly.pdbx_strand_id
1 'polypeptide(L)'
;LIVIIELTSISLSSLVTGKKDNSSIDEITFQVSLYRHSKSGNHKLMGNFVSSIMEFIEDNSMITINGQKGEEFYISKSNTKLETVSSFLDYINAGLDMNLICGIDFTGSNGDPNMPKSLHYIYNPQNQYLAATLEVGKILLNFDNDKQVPMFGFGAVIPKYSTQVSHC
;
A
#
# COMPACT_ATOMS: atom_id res chain seq x y z
N LEU A 1 22.43 23.57 -9.57
CA LEU A 1 21.91 23.37 -8.20
C LEU A 1 21.00 22.15 -8.24
N ILE A 2 21.34 21.04 -7.59
CA ILE A 2 20.41 19.93 -7.44
C ILE A 2 19.59 20.24 -6.18
N VAL A 3 18.31 20.47 -6.39
CA VAL A 3 17.32 20.79 -5.36
C VAL A 3 16.60 19.50 -5.04
N ILE A 4 16.73 19.05 -3.79
CA ILE A 4 15.89 17.96 -3.26
C ILE A 4 14.67 18.64 -2.64
N ILE A 5 13.49 18.32 -3.15
CA ILE A 5 12.21 18.68 -2.55
C ILE A 5 11.77 17.46 -1.76
N GLU A 6 11.88 17.55 -0.44
CA GLU A 6 11.33 16.52 0.44
C GLU A 6 9.93 16.94 0.88
N LEU A 7 8.95 16.17 0.43
CA LEU A 7 7.58 16.26 0.96
C LEU A 7 7.54 15.38 2.20
N THR A 8 7.66 15.97 3.38
CA THR A 8 7.33 15.25 4.62
C THR A 8 5.84 14.95 4.58
N SER A 9 5.54 13.66 4.47
CA SER A 9 4.22 13.04 4.26
C SER A 9 3.03 13.87 4.75
N ILE A 10 2.06 14.11 3.85
CA ILE A 10 0.70 14.39 4.28
C ILE A 10 0.21 13.14 5.00
N SER A 11 -0.16 13.27 6.27
CA SER A 11 -0.81 12.17 6.99
C SER A 11 -2.17 11.93 6.36
N LEU A 12 -2.23 10.95 5.47
CA LEU A 12 -3.45 10.47 4.81
C LEU A 12 -4.49 9.95 5.82
N SER A 13 -4.16 9.81 7.10
CA SER A 13 -5.11 9.46 8.16
C SER A 13 -6.30 10.42 8.24
N SER A 14 -6.16 11.69 7.83
CA SER A 14 -7.26 12.65 7.77
C SER A 14 -8.18 12.46 6.55
N LEU A 15 -7.71 11.78 5.49
CA LEU A 15 -8.54 11.38 4.34
C LEU A 15 -9.26 10.03 4.56
N VAL A 16 -8.89 9.27 5.60
CA VAL A 16 -9.41 7.91 5.85
C VAL A 16 -10.64 7.91 6.78
N THR A 17 -10.98 9.02 7.45
CA THR A 17 -12.30 9.12 8.05
C THR A 17 -13.28 9.48 6.96
N GLY A 18 -14.18 8.57 6.57
CA GLY A 18 -15.18 8.71 5.50
C GLY A 18 -16.22 9.83 5.67
N LYS A 19 -15.79 11.01 6.11
CA LYS A 19 -16.53 12.27 6.01
C LYS A 19 -16.24 12.86 4.64
N LYS A 20 -17.25 12.88 3.79
CA LYS A 20 -17.33 13.64 2.52
C LYS A 20 -17.35 15.17 2.74
N ASP A 21 -16.86 15.66 3.88
CA ASP A 21 -16.86 17.09 4.17
C ASP A 21 -15.51 17.68 3.78
N ASN A 22 -15.51 18.35 2.62
CA ASN A 22 -14.39 19.14 2.10
C ASN A 22 -13.86 20.18 3.10
N SER A 23 -14.61 20.50 4.17
CA SER A 23 -14.19 21.43 5.23
C SER A 23 -12.97 20.98 6.02
N SER A 24 -12.59 19.69 5.96
CA SER A 24 -11.43 19.15 6.71
C SER A 24 -10.10 19.27 5.96
N ILE A 25 -10.14 19.58 4.65
CA ILE A 25 -8.96 19.66 3.79
C ILE A 25 -8.26 21.02 3.94
N ASP A 26 -9.03 22.08 4.19
CA ASP A 26 -8.51 23.45 4.32
C ASP A 26 -7.56 23.61 5.52
N GLU A 27 -7.73 22.82 6.58
CA GLU A 27 -6.87 22.82 7.76
C GLU A 27 -5.59 21.98 7.59
N ILE A 28 -5.49 21.18 6.52
CA ILE A 28 -4.32 20.32 6.29
C ILE A 28 -3.23 21.15 5.60
N THR A 29 -2.23 21.52 6.39
CA THR A 29 -1.00 22.15 5.89
C THR A 29 0.08 21.12 5.60
N PHE A 30 0.93 21.41 4.62
CA PHE A 30 2.16 20.68 4.35
C PHE A 30 3.37 21.63 4.38
N GLN A 31 4.56 21.08 4.63
CA GLN A 31 5.82 21.80 4.56
C GLN A 31 6.64 21.30 3.38
N VAL A 32 7.23 22.22 2.63
CA VAL A 32 8.24 21.92 1.62
C VAL A 32 9.58 22.48 2.09
N SER A 33 10.60 21.63 2.09
CA SER A 33 11.95 21.99 2.50
C SER A 33 12.91 21.94 1.32
N LEU A 34 13.70 23.00 1.15
CA LEU A 34 14.68 23.16 0.08
C LEU A 34 16.07 22.78 0.59
N TYR A 35 16.70 21.78 -0.03
CA TYR A 35 18.05 21.34 0.34
C TYR A 35 19.07 21.56 -0.77
N ARG A 36 20.29 21.96 -0.36
CA ARG A 36 21.50 21.91 -1.18
C ARG A 36 22.03 20.49 -1.19
N HIS A 37 21.96 19.83 -2.34
CA HIS A 37 22.56 18.52 -2.52
C HIS A 37 24.07 18.52 -2.21
N SER A 38 24.54 17.42 -1.63
CA SER A 38 25.95 17.14 -1.32
C SER A 38 26.24 15.67 -1.63
N LYS A 39 27.38 15.37 -2.25
CA LYS A 39 27.79 14.00 -2.57
C LYS A 39 28.01 13.12 -1.33
N SER A 40 28.20 13.72 -0.15
CA SER A 40 28.36 12.99 1.11
C SER A 40 27.04 12.52 1.73
N GLY A 41 25.88 12.87 1.16
CA GLY A 41 24.56 12.65 1.77
C GLY A 41 24.18 13.69 2.83
N ASN A 42 25.14 14.47 3.34
CA ASN A 42 24.87 15.56 4.29
C ASN A 42 24.36 16.79 3.54
N HIS A 43 23.08 16.77 3.16
CA HIS A 43 22.42 17.87 2.48
C HIS A 43 22.18 19.05 3.42
N LYS A 44 22.41 20.27 2.94
CA LYS A 44 22.23 21.49 3.75
C LYS A 44 20.85 22.08 3.50
N LEU A 45 20.03 22.23 4.54
CA LEU A 45 18.77 22.96 4.48
C LEU A 45 19.04 24.42 4.10
N MET A 46 18.39 24.90 3.05
CA MET A 46 18.51 26.26 2.54
C MET A 46 17.34 27.14 2.99
N GLY A 47 16.14 26.58 3.05
CA GLY A 47 14.92 27.24 3.53
C GLY A 47 13.72 26.30 3.44
N ASN A 48 12.56 26.76 3.90
CA ASN A 48 11.30 26.04 3.81
C ASN A 48 10.11 27.00 3.67
N PHE A 49 8.97 26.46 3.27
CA PHE A 49 7.67 27.14 3.38
C PHE A 49 6.61 26.14 3.84
N VAL A 50 5.54 26.67 4.43
CA VAL A 50 4.35 25.93 4.84
C VAL A 50 3.17 26.51 4.08
N SER A 51 2.29 25.66 3.56
CA SER A 51 1.06 26.08 2.88
C SER A 51 -0.03 25.03 3.03
N SER A 52 -1.30 25.41 2.81
CA SER A 52 -2.40 24.46 2.63
C SER A 52 -2.47 23.98 1.18
N ILE A 53 -3.16 22.87 0.93
CA ILE A 53 -3.38 22.38 -0.45
C ILE A 53 -4.14 23.43 -1.29
N MET A 54 -5.15 24.09 -0.71
CA MET A 54 -5.97 25.06 -1.42
C MET A 54 -5.19 26.32 -1.77
N GLU A 55 -4.48 26.91 -0.80
CA GLU A 55 -3.60 28.07 -1.03
C GLU A 55 -2.54 27.75 -2.08
N PHE A 56 -1.90 26.58 -1.98
CA PHE A 56 -0.91 26.15 -2.94
C PHE A 56 -1.48 25.93 -4.35
N ILE A 57 -2.75 25.58 -4.51
CA ILE A 57 -3.40 25.39 -5.82
C ILE A 57 -3.90 26.72 -6.40
N GLU A 58 -4.54 27.56 -5.58
CA GLU A 58 -5.12 28.84 -6.01
C GLU A 58 -4.06 29.88 -6.37
N ASP A 59 -2.94 29.90 -5.65
CA ASP A 59 -1.86 30.84 -5.94
C ASP A 59 -1.07 30.38 -7.18
N ASN A 60 -1.22 31.12 -8.27
CA ASN A 60 -0.42 30.96 -9.49
C ASN A 60 0.87 31.79 -9.46
N SER A 61 1.15 32.47 -8.35
CA SER A 61 2.36 33.25 -8.16
C SER A 61 3.58 32.37 -7.91
N MET A 62 4.74 33.00 -8.01
CA MET A 62 6.02 32.38 -7.70
C MET A 62 6.17 32.26 -6.18
N ILE A 63 6.39 31.05 -5.68
CA ILE A 63 6.51 30.81 -4.23
C ILE A 63 7.88 31.28 -3.77
N THR A 64 7.88 32.20 -2.79
CA THR A 64 9.11 32.70 -2.18
C THR A 64 9.44 31.88 -0.93
N ILE A 65 10.66 31.36 -0.88
CA ILE A 65 11.24 30.68 0.27
C ILE A 65 12.29 31.59 0.88
N ASN A 66 12.05 31.98 2.12
CA ASN A 66 13.04 32.69 2.92
C ASN A 66 14.14 31.71 3.34
N GLY A 67 15.34 31.96 2.84
CA GLY A 67 16.52 31.20 3.13
C GLY A 67 17.22 31.61 4.42
N GLN A 68 18.18 30.80 4.84
CA GLN A 68 19.05 31.18 5.95
C GLN A 68 19.94 32.37 5.55
N LYS A 69 20.21 33.27 6.49
CA LYS A 69 21.11 34.44 6.32
C LYS A 69 20.66 35.43 5.24
N GLY A 70 19.35 35.57 5.01
CA GLY A 70 18.78 36.56 4.09
C GLY A 70 18.89 36.20 2.61
N GLU A 71 19.18 34.92 2.29
CA GLU A 71 18.98 34.40 0.94
C GLU A 71 17.47 34.29 0.65
N GLU A 72 17.04 34.56 -0.58
CA GLU A 72 15.68 34.28 -1.05
C GLU A 72 15.73 33.28 -2.19
N PHE A 73 14.84 32.30 -2.17
CA PHE A 73 14.67 31.33 -3.25
C PHE A 73 13.27 31.42 -3.82
N TYR A 74 13.15 31.18 -5.11
CA TYR A 74 11.88 31.27 -5.81
C TYR A 74 11.57 29.93 -6.49
N ILE A 75 10.35 29.43 -6.29
CA ILE A 75 9.85 28.23 -6.94
C ILE A 75 8.76 28.63 -7.94
N SER A 76 8.97 28.33 -9.22
CA SER A 76 7.92 28.45 -10.24
C SER A 76 7.02 27.21 -10.23
N LYS A 77 5.73 27.42 -10.03
CA LYS A 77 4.71 26.38 -10.12
C LYS A 77 4.25 26.22 -11.58
N SER A 78 4.11 24.99 -12.06
CA SER A 78 3.52 24.69 -13.37
C SER A 78 2.74 23.38 -13.32
N ASN A 79 1.68 23.28 -14.15
CA ASN A 79 0.84 22.09 -14.28
C ASN A 79 0.19 21.58 -12.98
N THR A 80 -0.16 22.47 -12.05
CA THR A 80 -0.84 22.06 -10.81
C THR A 80 -2.32 21.90 -11.07
N LYS A 81 -2.83 20.70 -10.75
CA LYS A 81 -4.24 20.33 -10.86
C LYS A 81 -4.62 19.47 -9.66
N LEU A 82 -5.82 19.65 -9.16
CA LEU A 82 -6.43 18.70 -8.25
C LEU A 82 -7.05 17.57 -9.07
N GLU A 83 -6.61 16.34 -8.85
CA GLU A 83 -7.19 15.17 -9.49
C GLU A 83 -7.82 14.27 -8.44
N THR A 84 -9.08 13.92 -8.65
CA THR A 84 -9.73 12.87 -7.87
C THR A 84 -9.29 11.53 -8.44
N VAL A 85 -8.69 10.70 -7.60
CA VAL A 85 -8.30 9.33 -7.95
C VAL A 85 -9.25 8.38 -7.23
N SER A 86 -9.87 7.46 -7.96
CA SER A 86 -10.74 6.45 -7.37
C SER A 86 -9.96 5.61 -6.36
N SER A 87 -10.47 5.55 -5.14
CA SER A 87 -9.94 4.70 -4.08
C SER A 87 -10.31 3.24 -4.31
N PHE A 88 -9.62 2.33 -3.62
CA PHE A 88 -10.00 0.91 -3.60
C PHE A 88 -11.48 0.71 -3.24
N LEU A 89 -12.00 1.45 -2.25
CA LEU A 89 -13.39 1.35 -1.82
C LEU A 89 -14.37 1.88 -2.86
N ASP A 90 -13.98 2.84 -3.70
CA ASP A 90 -14.85 3.32 -4.78
C ASP A 90 -15.10 2.20 -5.80
N TYR A 91 -14.08 1.38 -6.10
CA TYR A 91 -14.25 0.22 -6.97
C TYR A 91 -15.17 -0.84 -6.33
N ILE A 92 -14.97 -1.15 -5.04
CA ILE A 92 -15.83 -2.10 -4.32
C ILE A 92 -17.29 -1.61 -4.31
N ASN A 93 -17.51 -0.34 -3.98
CA ASN A 93 -18.86 0.26 -3.97
C ASN A 93 -19.49 0.35 -5.38
N ALA A 94 -18.67 0.43 -6.43
CA ALA A 94 -19.12 0.37 -7.82
C ALA A 94 -19.43 -1.07 -8.30
N GLY A 95 -19.29 -2.08 -7.44
CA GLY A 95 -19.62 -3.47 -7.73
C GLY A 95 -18.43 -4.32 -8.18
N LEU A 96 -17.19 -3.90 -7.93
CA LEU A 96 -16.03 -4.77 -8.11
C LEU A 96 -16.12 -5.96 -7.13
N ASP A 97 -16.01 -7.16 -7.69
CA ASP A 97 -16.00 -8.42 -6.95
C ASP A 97 -14.57 -8.99 -6.90
N MET A 98 -14.16 -9.51 -5.74
CA MET A 98 -12.81 -10.05 -5.53
C MET A 98 -12.87 -11.52 -5.16
N ASN A 99 -12.55 -12.39 -6.12
CA ASN A 99 -12.57 -13.83 -5.93
C ASN A 99 -11.26 -14.32 -5.28
N LEU A 100 -11.39 -15.14 -4.25
CA LEU A 100 -10.25 -15.81 -3.63
C LEU A 100 -10.04 -17.19 -4.27
N ILE A 101 -8.83 -17.46 -4.76
CA ILE A 101 -8.39 -18.78 -5.20
C ILE A 101 -7.22 -19.21 -4.32
N CYS A 102 -7.23 -20.46 -3.85
CA CYS A 102 -6.18 -20.98 -2.98
C CYS A 102 -5.53 -22.23 -3.59
N GLY A 103 -4.20 -22.28 -3.56
CA GLY A 103 -3.40 -23.45 -3.93
C GLY A 103 -2.57 -23.93 -2.74
N ILE A 104 -2.67 -25.21 -2.42
CA ILE A 104 -1.93 -25.86 -1.33
C ILE A 104 -0.81 -26.72 -1.89
N ASP A 105 0.41 -26.49 -1.41
CA ASP A 105 1.59 -27.27 -1.76
C ASP A 105 1.62 -28.58 -0.96
N PHE A 106 1.50 -29.72 -1.64
CA PHE A 106 1.60 -31.06 -1.06
C PHE A 106 2.91 -31.79 -1.42
N THR A 107 3.98 -31.06 -1.76
CA THR A 107 5.31 -31.63 -2.00
C THR A 107 5.87 -32.36 -0.77
N GLY A 108 6.71 -33.37 -1.02
CA GLY A 108 7.29 -34.20 0.03
C GLY A 108 8.18 -33.45 1.05
N SER A 109 8.69 -32.26 0.72
CA SER A 109 9.44 -31.41 1.65
C SER A 109 8.63 -30.96 2.87
N ASN A 110 7.30 -30.99 2.79
CA ASN A 110 6.41 -30.67 3.91
C ASN A 110 6.36 -31.77 4.98
N GLY A 111 6.89 -32.97 4.69
CA GLY A 111 6.92 -34.11 5.60
C GLY A 111 5.57 -34.84 5.72
N ASP A 112 5.60 -36.04 6.30
CA ASP A 112 4.42 -36.89 6.48
C ASP A 112 3.38 -36.20 7.41
N PRO A 113 2.13 -35.98 6.96
CA PRO A 113 1.09 -35.30 7.76
C PRO A 113 0.74 -36.00 9.08
N ASN A 114 1.14 -37.26 9.28
CA ASN A 114 0.98 -37.97 10.55
C ASN A 114 2.07 -37.60 11.58
N MET A 115 3.13 -36.93 11.16
CA MET A 115 4.25 -36.55 12.00
C MET A 115 4.05 -35.13 12.56
N PRO A 116 4.23 -34.89 13.87
CA PRO A 116 4.07 -33.57 14.49
C PRO A 116 4.98 -32.46 13.94
N LYS A 117 6.04 -32.83 13.21
CA LYS A 117 6.97 -31.89 12.56
C LYS A 117 6.54 -31.49 11.14
N SER A 118 5.52 -32.14 10.58
CA SER A 118 5.04 -31.82 9.23
C SER A 118 4.32 -30.48 9.22
N LEU A 119 4.49 -29.74 8.12
CA LEU A 119 3.73 -28.51 7.88
C LEU A 119 2.26 -28.80 7.56
N HIS A 120 1.91 -30.06 7.24
CA HIS A 120 0.54 -30.53 7.04
C HIS A 120 -0.04 -31.29 8.24
N TYR A 121 0.58 -31.21 9.42
CA TYR A 121 0.08 -31.91 10.61
C TYR A 121 -1.37 -31.48 10.94
N ILE A 122 -2.27 -32.45 11.07
CA ILE A 122 -3.74 -32.20 11.15
C ILE A 122 -4.21 -32.03 12.62
N TYR A 123 -3.39 -32.41 13.60
CA TYR A 123 -3.75 -32.29 15.01
C TYR A 123 -3.33 -30.95 15.61
N ASN A 124 -3.62 -30.74 16.89
CA ASN A 124 -3.34 -29.50 17.60
C ASN A 124 -1.83 -29.35 17.89
N PRO A 125 -1.23 -28.16 17.72
CA PRO A 125 -1.80 -26.90 17.25
C PRO A 125 -2.04 -26.87 15.73
N GLN A 126 -2.99 -26.03 15.33
CA GLN A 126 -3.29 -25.75 13.92
C GLN A 126 -2.03 -25.48 13.09
N ASN A 127 -1.93 -26.15 11.93
CA ASN A 127 -0.78 -25.99 11.05
C ASN A 127 -0.78 -24.65 10.28
N GLN A 128 0.38 -24.32 9.70
CA GLN A 128 0.62 -23.04 9.04
C GLN A 128 -0.25 -22.84 7.78
N TYR A 129 -0.51 -23.90 7.00
CA TYR A 129 -1.40 -23.82 5.84
C TYR A 129 -2.83 -23.47 6.28
N LEU A 130 -3.36 -24.16 7.28
CA LEU A 130 -4.70 -23.90 7.80
C LEU A 130 -4.79 -22.50 8.43
N ALA A 131 -3.76 -22.05 9.16
CA ALA A 131 -3.68 -20.68 9.68
C ALA A 131 -3.70 -19.63 8.58
N ALA A 132 -2.84 -19.76 7.58
CA ALA A 132 -2.78 -18.81 6.48
C ALA A 132 -4.10 -18.76 5.69
N THR A 133 -4.66 -19.92 5.32
CA THR A 133 -5.93 -19.98 4.57
C THR A 133 -7.07 -19.34 5.34
N LEU A 134 -7.17 -19.58 6.66
CA LEU A 134 -8.23 -18.99 7.48
C LEU A 134 -8.05 -17.48 7.68
N GLU A 135 -6.85 -17.00 7.98
CA GLU A 135 -6.63 -15.56 8.20
C GLU A 135 -6.81 -14.75 6.92
N VAL A 136 -6.32 -15.26 5.79
CA VAL A 136 -6.55 -14.61 4.48
C VAL A 136 -8.03 -14.64 4.10
N GLY A 137 -8.69 -15.79 4.30
CA GLY A 137 -10.12 -15.96 4.02
C GLY A 137 -11.00 -15.00 4.83
N LYS A 138 -10.72 -14.82 6.12
CA LYS A 138 -11.46 -13.89 7.00
C LYS A 138 -11.51 -12.46 6.48
N ILE A 139 -10.47 -12.03 5.76
CA ILE A 139 -10.39 -10.67 5.21
C ILE A 139 -11.00 -10.65 3.81
N LEU A 140 -10.48 -11.47 2.90
CA LEU A 140 -10.78 -11.38 1.47
C LEU A 140 -12.19 -11.84 1.12
N LEU A 141 -12.75 -12.81 1.87
CA LEU A 141 -14.11 -13.24 1.64
C LEU A 141 -15.12 -12.14 1.90
N ASN A 142 -14.80 -11.03 2.59
CA ASN A 142 -15.74 -9.91 2.71
C ASN A 142 -15.97 -9.18 1.38
N PHE A 143 -15.04 -9.31 0.43
CA PHE A 143 -15.07 -8.65 -0.88
C PHE A 143 -15.49 -9.58 -2.03
N ASP A 144 -15.79 -10.85 -1.71
CA ASP A 144 -16.32 -11.86 -2.63
C ASP A 144 -17.84 -11.94 -2.47
N ASN A 145 -18.65 -11.84 -3.53
CA ASN A 145 -20.10 -11.89 -3.40
C ASN A 145 -20.65 -13.30 -3.13
N ASP A 146 -20.09 -14.34 -3.74
CA ASP A 146 -20.62 -15.72 -3.65
C ASP A 146 -19.95 -16.55 -2.54
N LYS A 147 -18.83 -16.04 -1.99
CA LYS A 147 -18.03 -16.64 -0.92
C LYS A 147 -17.51 -18.04 -1.30
N GLN A 148 -17.42 -18.36 -2.59
CA GLN A 148 -16.92 -19.63 -3.08
C GLN A 148 -15.42 -19.52 -3.33
N VAL A 149 -14.64 -20.38 -2.67
CA VAL A 149 -13.19 -20.42 -2.84
C VAL A 149 -12.81 -21.67 -3.63
N PRO A 150 -12.39 -21.53 -4.90
CA PRO A 150 -11.71 -22.61 -5.60
C PRO A 150 -10.42 -23.00 -4.85
N MET A 151 -10.36 -24.27 -4.44
CA MET A 151 -9.22 -24.85 -3.72
C MET A 151 -8.50 -25.85 -4.61
N PHE A 152 -7.20 -25.66 -4.79
CA PHE A 152 -6.33 -26.52 -5.59
C PHE A 152 -5.19 -27.08 -4.73
N GLY A 153 -4.66 -28.22 -5.14
CA GLY A 153 -3.46 -28.83 -4.56
C GLY A 153 -2.46 -29.18 -5.64
N PHE A 154 -1.16 -28.99 -5.38
CA PHE A 154 -0.09 -29.34 -6.32
C PHE A 154 1.05 -30.07 -5.60
N GLY A 155 1.97 -30.68 -6.36
CA GLY A 155 3.14 -31.35 -5.78
C GLY A 155 2.90 -32.72 -5.13
N ALA A 156 1.67 -33.23 -5.14
CA ALA A 156 1.32 -34.58 -4.70
C ALA A 156 1.07 -35.54 -5.87
N VAL A 157 1.20 -36.83 -5.58
CA VAL A 157 0.71 -37.92 -6.43
C VAL A 157 -0.68 -38.30 -5.93
N ILE A 158 -1.67 -38.27 -6.82
CA ILE A 158 -3.05 -38.66 -6.48
C ILE A 158 -3.20 -40.18 -6.72
N PRO A 159 -3.35 -41.00 -5.65
CA PRO A 159 -3.46 -42.44 -5.81
C PRO A 159 -4.68 -42.78 -6.68
N LYS A 160 -4.50 -43.69 -7.64
CA LYS A 160 -5.49 -44.16 -8.66
C LYS A 160 -5.68 -43.26 -9.89
N TYR A 161 -5.12 -42.05 -9.92
CA TYR A 161 -5.30 -41.13 -11.06
C TYR A 161 -4.01 -40.79 -11.79
N SER A 162 -2.86 -40.82 -11.12
CA SER A 162 -1.58 -40.51 -11.73
C SER A 162 -0.42 -41.15 -10.95
N THR A 163 0.68 -41.43 -11.63
CA THR A 163 1.99 -41.72 -11.02
C THR A 163 2.92 -40.51 -11.06
N GLN A 164 2.49 -39.41 -11.68
CA GLN A 164 3.21 -38.15 -11.83
C GLN A 164 2.63 -37.10 -10.90
N VAL A 165 3.50 -36.23 -10.38
CA VAL A 165 3.09 -35.07 -9.57
C VAL A 165 2.59 -33.95 -10.48
N SER A 166 1.57 -33.22 -10.04
CA SER A 166 1.14 -31.99 -10.73
C SER A 166 2.14 -30.87 -10.41
N HIS A 167 2.72 -30.28 -11.45
CA HIS A 167 3.56 -29.09 -11.36
C HIS A 167 2.74 -27.84 -11.72
N CYS A 168 3.07 -26.72 -11.08
CA CYS A 168 2.58 -25.40 -11.47
C CYS A 168 3.43 -24.82 -12.61
#